data_AF-A0A519FVT4-F1
#
_entry.id   AF-A0A519FVT4-F1
#
_cell.length_a   1.000
_cell.length_b   1.000
_cell.length_c   1.000
_cell.angle_alpha   90.00
_cell.angle_beta   90.00
_cell.angle_gamma   90.00
#
_symmetry.space_group_name_H-M   'P 1'
#
loop_
_entity.id
_entity.type
_entity.pdbx_description
1 polymer ?
#
loop_
_entity_poly.entity_id
_entity_poly.type
_entity_poly.pdbx_seq_one_letter_code
_entity_poly.pdbx_strand_id
1 'polypeptide(L)'
;ILRGENTAYNISDRDGFISIRDLAEAFTAARPGAGLSVRFRDGVDVSQYNPVKGQGLDDSRLRSLGWAPHVGLRAGVDRTIASHEEVRA
;
A
#
# COMPACT_ATOMS: atom_id res chain seq x y z
N ILE A 1 -5.57 24.50 -4.93
CA ILE A 1 -5.17 24.26 -3.52
C ILE A 1 -6.44 23.90 -2.75
N LEU A 2 -6.43 22.78 -2.02
CA LEU A 2 -7.54 22.36 -1.17
C LEU A 2 -7.58 23.24 0.09
N ARG A 3 -8.76 23.68 0.52
CA ARG A 3 -8.95 24.52 1.72
C ARG A 3 -9.90 23.81 2.66
N GLY A 4 -9.48 23.56 3.88
CA GLY A 4 -10.29 22.90 4.89
C GLY A 4 -10.15 23.57 6.25
N GLU A 5 -11.11 23.31 7.13
CA GLU A 5 -11.25 23.98 8.43
C GLU A 5 -10.69 23.17 9.61
N ASN A 6 -10.47 21.87 9.43
CA ASN A 6 -9.86 21.00 10.45
C ASN A 6 -8.34 21.21 10.55
N THR A 7 -7.81 21.01 11.76
CA THR A 7 -6.37 21.01 12.04
C THR A 7 -5.62 19.82 11.42
N ALA A 8 -6.30 18.69 11.20
CA ALA A 8 -5.70 17.48 10.68
C ALA A 8 -6.65 16.70 9.76
N TYR A 9 -6.07 16.05 8.76
CA TYR A 9 -6.75 15.19 7.80
C TYR A 9 -5.93 13.91 7.63
N ASN A 10 -6.58 12.75 7.69
CA ASN A 10 -5.92 11.51 7.27
C ASN A 10 -5.80 11.51 5.76
N ILE A 11 -4.62 11.14 5.27
CA ILE A 11 -4.41 10.78 3.88
C ILE A 11 -4.39 9.26 3.84
N SER A 12 -5.39 8.65 3.22
CA SER A 12 -5.45 7.21 3.03
C SER A 12 -6.05 6.88 1.68
N ASP A 13 -5.67 5.72 1.15
CA ASP A 13 -6.38 5.11 0.05
C ASP A 13 -7.13 3.90 0.61
N ARG A 14 -8.46 3.97 0.60
CA ARG A 14 -9.31 2.87 1.05
C ARG A 14 -9.12 1.62 0.18
N ASP A 15 -8.80 1.81 -1.10
CA ASP A 15 -8.49 0.70 -2.01
C ASP A 15 -7.11 0.09 -1.71
N GLY A 16 -6.27 0.82 -0.97
CA GLY A 16 -4.98 0.35 -0.45
C GLY A 16 -5.07 -0.42 0.87
N PHE A 17 -6.27 -0.65 1.41
CA PHE A 17 -6.46 -1.44 2.64
C PHE A 17 -6.37 -2.94 2.35
N ILE A 18 -5.14 -3.44 2.23
CA ILE A 18 -4.84 -4.82 1.85
C ILE A 18 -3.97 -5.52 2.90
N SER A 19 -3.89 -6.85 2.85
CA SER A 19 -3.00 -7.61 3.72
C SER A 19 -1.54 -7.58 3.23
N ILE A 20 -0.59 -7.91 4.11
CA ILE A 20 0.83 -8.13 3.73
C ILE A 20 0.95 -9.22 2.66
N ARG A 21 0.06 -10.22 2.68
CA ARG A 21 0.02 -11.27 1.66
C ARG A 21 -0.33 -10.70 0.30
N ASP A 22 -1.42 -9.95 0.21
CA ASP A 22 -1.88 -9.36 -1.06
C ASP A 22 -0.82 -8.39 -1.62
N LEU A 23 -0.15 -7.64 -0.74
CA LEU A 23 0.97 -6.78 -1.14
C LEU A 23 2.12 -7.61 -1.72
N ALA A 24 2.55 -8.67 -1.06
CA ALA A 24 3.61 -9.55 -1.55
C ALA A 24 3.24 -10.19 -2.90
N GLU A 25 1.98 -10.62 -3.06
CA GLU A 25 1.46 -11.17 -4.31
C GLU A 25 1.50 -10.12 -5.43
N ALA A 26 1.11 -8.86 -5.15
CA ALA A 26 1.19 -7.76 -6.10
C ALA A 26 2.62 -7.52 -6.59
N PHE A 27 3.63 -7.63 -5.72
CA PHE A 27 5.05 -7.56 -6.12
C PHE A 27 5.44 -8.70 -7.06
N THR A 28 5.03 -9.94 -6.77
CA THR A 28 5.36 -11.07 -7.67
C THR A 28 4.69 -10.93 -9.04
N ALA A 29 3.46 -10.42 -9.06
CA ALA A 29 2.69 -10.20 -10.29
C ALA A 29 3.25 -9.05 -11.16
N ALA A 30 3.99 -8.11 -10.58
CA ALA A 30 4.53 -6.95 -11.31
C ALA A 30 5.69 -7.32 -12.26
N ARG A 31 6.36 -8.46 -12.06
CA ARG A 31 7.45 -8.97 -12.91
C ARG A 31 7.25 -10.47 -13.17
N PRO A 32 6.26 -10.89 -13.98
CA PRO A 32 5.94 -12.31 -14.17
C PRO A 32 7.10 -13.12 -14.76
N GLY A 33 7.99 -12.48 -15.53
CA GLY A 33 9.19 -13.10 -16.09
C GLY A 33 10.29 -13.42 -15.06
N ALA A 34 10.18 -12.92 -13.82
CA ALA A 34 11.19 -13.14 -12.78
C ALA A 34 11.03 -14.49 -12.05
N GLY A 35 9.98 -15.26 -12.34
CA GLY A 35 9.76 -16.58 -11.73
C GLY A 35 9.55 -16.53 -10.20
N LEU A 36 9.04 -15.42 -9.69
CA LEU A 36 8.83 -15.20 -8.26
C LEU A 36 7.54 -15.86 -7.76
N SER A 37 7.57 -16.31 -6.51
CA SER A 37 6.41 -16.88 -5.81
C SER A 37 6.39 -16.44 -4.36
N VAL A 38 5.22 -16.14 -3.81
CA VAL A 38 5.08 -15.84 -2.38
C VAL A 38 5.14 -17.13 -1.57
N ARG A 39 5.91 -17.13 -0.47
CA ARG A 39 5.97 -18.24 0.48
C ARG A 39 5.76 -17.72 1.89
N PHE A 40 4.98 -18.45 2.67
CA PHE A 40 4.76 -18.17 4.09
C PHE A 40 5.33 -19.30 4.93
N ARG A 41 5.82 -18.95 6.12
CA ARG A 41 6.29 -19.90 7.10
C ARG A 41 5.25 -19.98 8.21
N ASP A 42 4.86 -21.20 8.56
CA ASP A 42 3.99 -21.45 9.71
C ASP A 42 4.78 -21.36 11.02
N GLY A 43 4.10 -21.08 12.13
CA GLY A 43 4.72 -21.05 13.46
C GLY A 43 5.66 -19.88 13.71
N VAL A 44 5.56 -18.80 12.91
CA VAL A 44 6.27 -17.54 13.21
C VAL A 44 5.69 -16.94 14.48
N ASP A 45 6.55 -16.61 15.44
CA ASP A 45 6.13 -15.84 16.61
C ASP A 45 5.77 -14.42 16.18
N VAL A 46 4.46 -14.13 16.22
CA VAL A 46 3.91 -12.82 15.87
C VAL A 46 3.66 -11.93 17.08
N SER A 47 4.03 -12.37 18.30
CA SER A 47 3.76 -11.63 19.55
C SER A 47 4.41 -10.24 19.61
N GLN A 48 5.50 -10.05 18.86
CA GLN A 48 6.21 -8.78 18.74
C GLN A 48 5.56 -7.81 17.74
N TYR A 49 4.56 -8.25 16.98
CA TYR A 49 3.90 -7.43 15.96
C TYR A 49 2.56 -6.92 16.45
N ASN A 50 2.10 -5.82 15.85
CA ASN A 50 0.79 -5.26 16.15
C ASN A 50 -0.32 -6.26 15.77
N PRO A 51 -1.19 -6.66 16.71
CA PRO A 51 -2.27 -7.60 16.42
C PRO A 51 -3.42 -7.00 15.59
N VAL A 52 -3.44 -5.67 15.41
CA VAL A 52 -4.43 -4.99 14.59
C VAL A 52 -4.24 -5.37 13.13
N LYS A 53 -5.25 -6.06 12.58
CA LYS A 53 -5.25 -6.57 11.19
C LYS A 53 -5.21 -5.48 10.11
N GLY A 54 -5.47 -4.23 10.50
CA GLY A 54 -5.25 -3.06 9.66
C GLY A 54 -5.74 -1.79 10.36
N GLN A 55 -5.02 -0.69 10.18
CA GLN A 55 -5.41 0.62 10.67
C GLN A 55 -6.09 1.37 9.52
N GLY A 56 -7.36 1.05 9.28
CA GLY A 56 -8.16 1.78 8.30
C GLY A 56 -8.31 3.23 8.78
N LEU A 57 -7.63 4.16 8.09
CA LEU A 57 -7.76 5.58 8.38
C LEU A 57 -8.97 6.14 7.62
N ASP A 58 -9.79 6.93 8.30
CA ASP A 58 -10.89 7.64 7.65
C ASP A 58 -10.41 8.94 6.99
N ASP A 59 -10.43 8.95 5.66
CA ASP A 59 -10.11 10.06 4.78
C ASP A 59 -11.34 10.87 4.32
N SER A 60 -12.53 10.59 4.86
CA SER A 60 -13.79 11.24 4.44
C SER A 60 -13.71 12.76 4.44
N ARG A 61 -13.09 13.35 5.48
CA ARG A 61 -12.87 14.79 5.62
C ARG A 61 -11.96 15.38 4.56
N LEU A 62 -10.96 14.62 4.11
CA LEU A 62 -10.05 15.10 3.08
C LEU A 62 -10.70 15.00 1.70
N ARG A 63 -11.43 13.90 1.45
CA ARG A 63 -12.19 13.70 0.21
C ARG A 63 -13.28 14.75 0.02
N SER A 64 -13.95 15.20 1.08
CA SER A 64 -14.97 16.25 0.98
C SER A 64 -14.42 17.59 0.48
N LEU A 65 -13.10 17.81 0.56
CA LEU A 65 -12.43 18.99 -0.01
C LEU A 65 -12.13 18.84 -1.51
N GLY A 66 -12.42 17.68 -2.11
CA GLY A 66 -12.10 17.35 -3.51
C GLY A 66 -10.79 16.58 -3.69
N TRP A 67 -10.16 16.09 -2.61
CA TRP A 67 -9.00 15.21 -2.72
C TRP A 67 -9.41 13.81 -3.18
N ALA A 68 -8.58 13.17 -4.01
CA ALA A 68 -8.71 11.77 -4.35
C ALA A 68 -7.33 11.12 -4.55
N PRO A 69 -7.16 9.83 -4.19
CA PRO A 69 -5.99 9.08 -4.60
C PRO A 69 -6.07 8.78 -6.10
N HIS A 70 -4.93 8.90 -6.80
CA HIS A 70 -4.85 8.68 -8.26
C HIS A 70 -4.01 7.47 -8.65
N VAL A 71 -3.26 6.90 -7.70
CA VAL A 71 -2.34 5.79 -7.96
C VAL A 71 -2.80 4.60 -7.13
N GLY A 72 -3.38 3.61 -7.80
CA GLY A 72 -3.74 2.34 -7.15
C GLY A 72 -2.53 1.42 -6.96
N LEU A 73 -2.73 0.35 -6.17
CA LEU A 73 -1.68 -0.59 -5.75
C LEU A 73 -0.78 -1.06 -6.89
N ARG A 74 -1.35 -1.60 -7.99
CA ARG A 74 -0.58 -2.16 -9.10
C ARG A 74 0.36 -1.13 -9.73
N ALA A 75 -0.13 0.08 -9.98
CA ALA A 75 0.66 1.16 -10.56
C ALA A 75 1.72 1.67 -9.58
N GLY A 76 1.39 1.71 -8.28
CA GLY A 76 2.35 2.05 -7.22
C GLY A 76 3.51 1.05 -7.15
N VAL A 77 3.20 -0.24 -7.04
CA VAL A 77 4.19 -1.33 -6.99
C VAL A 77 5.09 -1.31 -8.23
N ASP A 78 4.51 -1.18 -9.42
CA ASP A 78 5.27 -1.13 -10.68
C ASP A 78 6.29 0.03 -10.70
N ARG A 79 5.85 1.23 -10.31
CA ARG A 79 6.74 2.42 -10.20
C ARG A 79 7.82 2.23 -9.15
N THR A 80 7.49 1.63 -8.01
CA THR A 80 8.47 1.33 -6.96
C THR A 80 9.54 0.36 -7.47
N ILE A 81 9.17 -0.71 -8.17
CA ILE A 81 10.17 -1.64 -8.71
C ILE A 81 11.04 -0.94 -9.75
N ALA A 82 10.42 -0.22 -10.70
CA ALA A 82 11.14 0.51 -11.74
C ALA A 82 12.18 1.49 -11.16
N SER A 83 11.83 2.23 -10.11
CA SER A 83 12.78 3.16 -9.47
C SER A 83 13.99 2.45 -8.84
N HIS A 84 13.83 1.21 -8.38
CA HIS A 84 14.94 0.41 -7.81
C HIS A 84 15.77 -0.29 -8.90
N GLU A 85 15.18 -0.57 -10.06
CA GLU A 85 15.88 -1.08 -11.24
C GLU A 85 16.77 0.03 -11.85
N GLU A 86 16.25 1.26 -11.96
CA GLU A 86 16.99 2.43 -12.47
C GLU A 86 18.20 2.79 -11.62
N VAL A 87 18.08 2.76 -10.29
CA VAL A 87 19.21 3.06 -9.37
C VAL A 87 20.34 2.03 -9.49
N ARG A 88 20.07 0.84 -10.05
CA ARG A 88 21.04 -0.26 -10.18
C ARG A 88 21.68 -0.36 -11.58
N ALA A 89 21.20 0.40 -12.55
CA ALA A 89 21.72 0.44 -13.92
C ALA A 89 22.85 1.48 -14.06
#